data_AF-B5W2R9-F1
#
_entry.id   AF-B5W2R9-F1
#
_cell.length_a   1.000
_cell.length_b   1.000
_cell.length_c   1.000
_cell.angle_alpha   90.00
_cell.angle_beta   90.00
_cell.angle_gamma   90.00
#
_symmetry.space_group_name_H-M   'P 1'
#
loop_
_entity.id
_entity.type
_entity.pdbx_description
1 polymer ?
#
loop_
_entity_poly.entity_id
_entity_poly.type
_entity_poly.pdbx_seq_one_letter_code
_entity_poly.pdbx_strand_id
1 'polypeptide(L)'
;MSPSNRKIVLKIALKKGVICAKDLAKQGIHRQSLKRLEEQSLLIRSGRGIYTYPKADITENHSLVEATQRVPKGTICLLSALSFHKITTQNPWEIWLAIPQKSRHPQEKLLPL
;
A
#
# COMPACT_ATOMS: atom_id res chain seq x y z
N MET A 1 8.71 -22.17 -5.07
CA MET A 1 8.00 -21.12 -5.83
C MET A 1 8.51 -21.19 -7.25
N SER A 2 7.65 -21.28 -8.28
CA SER A 2 8.16 -21.27 -9.65
C SER A 2 8.94 -19.96 -9.88
N PRO A 3 10.16 -20.01 -10.44
CA PRO A 3 11.00 -18.82 -10.66
C PRO A 3 10.29 -17.74 -11.51
N SER A 4 9.30 -18.13 -12.32
CA SER A 4 8.46 -17.20 -13.09
C SER A 4 7.62 -16.27 -12.19
N ASN A 5 6.90 -16.84 -11.21
CA ASN A 5 6.00 -16.06 -10.34
C ASN A 5 6.77 -15.05 -9.49
N ARG A 6 8.01 -15.38 -9.07
CA ARG A 6 8.88 -14.44 -8.34
C ARG A 6 9.15 -13.18 -9.16
N LYS A 7 9.59 -13.35 -10.40
CA LYS A 7 9.93 -12.22 -11.29
C LYS A 7 8.70 -11.34 -11.56
N ILE A 8 7.53 -11.97 -11.75
CA ILE A 8 6.27 -11.25 -11.97
C ILE A 8 5.91 -10.40 -10.75
N VAL A 9 5.94 -10.96 -9.53
CA VAL A 9 5.62 -10.22 -8.30
C VAL A 9 6.56 -9.03 -8.12
N LEU A 10 7.88 -9.23 -8.28
CA LEU A 10 8.86 -8.15 -8.12
C LEU A 10 8.69 -7.06 -9.18
N LYS A 11 8.34 -7.43 -10.43
CA LYS A 11 8.05 -6.45 -11.48
C LYS A 11 6.81 -5.60 -11.17
N ILE A 12 5.77 -6.21 -10.60
CA ILE A 12 4.58 -5.48 -10.15
C ILE A 12 4.92 -4.59 -8.96
N ALA A 13 5.70 -5.11 -8.00
CA ALA A 13 6.14 -4.38 -6.82
C ALA A 13 6.97 -3.15 -7.19
N LEU A 14 7.92 -3.29 -8.13
CA LEU A 14 8.72 -2.20 -8.64
C LEU A 14 7.85 -1.10 -9.29
N LYS A 15 6.84 -1.50 -10.08
CA LYS A 15 5.98 -0.54 -10.78
C LYS A 15 4.99 0.19 -9.87
N LYS A 16 4.46 -0.50 -8.85
CA LYS A 16 3.41 0.05 -7.96
C LYS A 16 3.96 0.62 -6.65
N GLY A 17 5.16 0.22 -6.24
CA GLY A 17 5.73 0.50 -4.91
C GLY A 17 5.08 -0.31 -3.80
N VAL A 18 3.75 -0.28 -3.71
CA VAL A 18 2.93 -0.97 -2.72
C VAL A 18 2.03 -2.00 -3.41
N ILE A 19 2.00 -3.23 -2.89
CA ILE A 19 1.21 -4.32 -3.44
C ILE A 19 0.43 -5.07 -2.36
N CYS A 20 -0.72 -5.61 -2.72
CA CYS A 20 -1.52 -6.48 -1.87
C CYS A 20 -1.83 -7.81 -2.56
N ALA A 21 -2.34 -8.79 -1.79
CA ALA A 21 -2.72 -10.09 -2.33
C ALA A 21 -3.76 -9.99 -3.47
N LYS A 22 -4.62 -8.95 -3.46
CA LYS A 22 -5.62 -8.73 -4.51
C LYS A 22 -4.98 -8.33 -5.84
N ASP A 23 -3.84 -7.62 -5.82
CA ASP A 23 -3.10 -7.28 -7.03
C ASP A 23 -2.55 -8.53 -7.73
N LEU A 24 -2.09 -9.49 -6.93
CA LEU A 24 -1.52 -10.75 -7.41
C LEU A 24 -2.58 -11.76 -7.85
N ALA A 25 -3.76 -11.73 -7.24
CA ALA A 25 -4.87 -12.59 -7.63
C ALA A 25 -5.27 -12.40 -9.10
N LYS A 26 -5.17 -11.17 -9.63
CA LYS A 26 -5.39 -10.87 -11.06
C LYS A 26 -4.43 -11.59 -12.00
N GLN A 27 -3.30 -12.07 -11.49
CA GLN A 27 -2.26 -12.77 -12.24
C GLN A 27 -2.20 -14.26 -11.87
N GLY A 28 -3.20 -14.80 -11.16
CA GLY A 28 -3.23 -16.20 -10.71
C GLY A 28 -2.17 -16.54 -9.65
N ILE A 29 -1.52 -15.55 -9.02
CA ILE A 29 -0.45 -15.77 -8.07
C ILE A 29 -1.02 -15.89 -6.65
N HIS A 30 -0.68 -16.98 -5.97
CA HIS A 30 -1.17 -17.27 -4.62
C HIS A 30 -0.56 -16.32 -3.57
N ARG A 31 -1.37 -15.90 -2.59
CA ARG A 31 -0.98 -15.00 -1.47
C ARG A 31 0.28 -15.44 -0.70
N GLN A 32 0.55 -16.74 -0.63
CA GLN A 32 1.74 -17.28 0.05
C GLN A 32 3.05 -16.81 -0.62
N SER A 33 3.02 -16.41 -1.88
CA SER A 33 4.18 -15.81 -2.56
C SER A 33 4.62 -14.50 -1.90
N LEU A 34 3.70 -13.67 -1.40
CA LEU A 34 4.05 -12.43 -0.70
C LEU A 34 4.78 -12.71 0.60
N LYS A 35 4.22 -13.62 1.43
CA LYS A 35 4.83 -14.02 2.69
C LYS A 35 6.24 -14.60 2.50
N ARG A 36 6.44 -15.43 1.48
CA ARG A 36 7.77 -15.96 1.15
C ARG A 36 8.76 -14.87 0.72
N LEU A 37 8.30 -13.84 0.00
CA LEU A 37 9.16 -12.73 -0.41
C LEU A 37 9.46 -11.77 0.75
N GLU A 38 8.53 -11.62 1.69
CA GLU A 38 8.75 -10.95 2.98
C GLU A 38 9.81 -11.68 3.81
N GLU A 39 9.69 -13.00 3.99
CA GLU A 39 10.68 -13.84 4.68
C GLU A 39 12.08 -13.76 4.02
N GLN A 40 12.14 -13.50 2.71
CA GLN A 40 13.38 -13.28 1.95
C GLN A 40 13.87 -11.83 1.96
N SER A 41 13.25 -10.93 2.73
CA SER A 41 13.55 -9.49 2.78
C SER A 41 13.49 -8.77 1.42
N LEU A 42 12.77 -9.34 0.45
CA LEU A 42 12.55 -8.74 -0.87
C LEU A 42 11.33 -7.81 -0.90
N LEU A 43 10.45 -7.95 0.09
CA LEU A 43 9.31 -7.10 0.37
C LEU A 43 9.30 -6.80 1.86
N ILE A 44 8.83 -5.62 2.24
CA ILE A 44 8.58 -5.25 3.63
C ILE A 44 7.08 -5.28 3.85
N ARG A 45 6.61 -5.90 4.93
CA ARG A 45 5.21 -5.82 5.29
C ARG A 45 4.94 -4.48 5.95
N SER A 46 4.17 -3.62 5.28
CA SER A 46 3.78 -2.30 5.77
C SER A 46 2.38 -2.29 6.38
N GLY A 47 1.61 -3.37 6.25
CA GLY A 47 0.31 -3.50 6.92
C GLY A 47 -0.30 -4.89 6.76
N ARG A 48 -1.55 -5.04 7.16
CA ARG A 48 -2.28 -6.30 7.03
C ARG A 48 -2.49 -6.66 5.56
N GLY A 49 -1.67 -7.58 5.06
CA GLY A 49 -1.74 -8.07 3.69
C GLY A 49 -1.21 -7.08 2.64
N ILE A 50 -0.43 -6.09 3.09
CA ILE A 50 0.14 -5.03 2.26
C ILE A 50 1.65 -5.07 2.42
N TYR A 51 2.31 -4.98 1.27
CA TYR A 51 3.73 -5.18 1.13
C TYR A 51 4.31 -4.06 0.29
N THR A 52 5.37 -3.45 0.79
CA THR A 52 6.09 -2.37 0.14
C THR A 52 7.40 -2.92 -0.42
N TYR A 53 7.74 -2.51 -1.63
CA TYR A 53 9.02 -2.85 -2.24
C TYR A 53 10.11 -1.91 -1.68
N PRO A 54 11.15 -2.43 -1.01
CA PRO A 54 12.12 -1.62 -0.28
C PRO A 54 12.98 -0.71 -1.19
N LYS A 55 13.07 -1.03 -2.49
CA LYS A 55 13.80 -0.23 -3.48
C LYS A 55 12.88 0.55 -4.41
N ALA A 56 11.60 0.69 -4.04
CA ALA A 56 10.71 1.59 -4.77
C ALA A 56 11.10 3.02 -4.45
N ASP A 57 11.00 3.91 -5.44
CA ASP A 57 11.16 5.34 -5.21
C ASP A 57 10.07 5.81 -4.25
N ILE A 58 10.49 6.17 -3.04
CA ILE A 58 9.61 6.77 -2.04
C ILE A 58 9.32 8.19 -2.53
N THR A 59 8.13 8.36 -3.09
CA THR A 59 7.62 9.69 -3.46
C THR A 59 6.92 10.33 -2.26
N GLU A 60 6.70 11.64 -2.32
CA GLU A 60 5.94 12.40 -1.31
C GLU A 60 4.55 11.80 -1.05
N ASN A 61 3.96 11.15 -2.05
CA ASN A 61 2.63 10.54 -1.98
C ASN A 61 2.67 9.06 -1.55
N HIS A 62 3.83 8.51 -1.20
CA HIS A 62 3.96 7.09 -0.85
C HIS A 62 3.03 6.70 0.30
N SER A 63 2.98 7.51 1.34
CA SER A 63 2.11 7.27 2.50
C SER A 63 0.61 7.32 2.12
N LEU A 64 0.22 8.19 1.18
CA LEU A 64 -1.15 8.26 0.65
C LEU A 64 -1.51 6.98 -0.13
N VAL A 65 -0.57 6.45 -0.93
CA VAL A 65 -0.73 5.18 -1.64
C VAL A 65 -0.90 4.03 -0.65
N GLU A 66 -0.06 3.97 0.39
CA GLU A 66 -0.20 2.94 1.42
C GLU A 66 -1.55 3.02 2.15
N ALA A 67 -1.98 4.23 2.52
CA ALA A 67 -3.22 4.45 3.26
C ALA A 67 -4.46 4.07 2.43
N THR A 68 -4.49 4.45 1.15
CA THR A 68 -5.58 4.05 0.22
C THR A 68 -5.56 2.56 -0.09
N GLN A 69 -4.38 1.92 -0.10
CA GLN A 69 -4.28 0.48 -0.27
C GLN A 69 -4.75 -0.29 0.98
N ARG A 70 -4.51 0.26 2.19
CA ARG A 70 -5.03 -0.23 3.49
C ARG A 70 -6.54 -0.08 3.59
N VAL A 71 -7.07 1.05 3.10
CA VAL A 71 -8.48 1.39 3.18
C VAL A 71 -9.05 1.55 1.77
N PRO A 72 -9.34 0.44 1.06
CA PRO A 72 -9.70 0.49 -0.36
C PRO A 72 -11.04 1.17 -0.67
N LYS A 73 -11.88 1.41 0.35
CA LYS A 73 -13.11 2.22 0.25
C LYS A 73 -12.92 3.64 0.78
N GLY A 74 -11.72 3.97 1.24
CA GLY A 74 -11.36 5.27 1.77
C GLY A 74 -11.01 6.23 0.65
N THR A 75 -11.44 7.48 0.78
CA THR A 75 -11.10 8.56 -0.14
C THR A 75 -10.29 9.61 0.62
N ILE A 76 -9.16 10.04 0.06
CA ILE A 76 -8.32 11.09 0.66
C ILE A 76 -9.18 12.37 0.78
N CYS A 77 -9.18 12.99 1.96
CA CYS A 77 -10.02 14.15 2.22
C CYS A 77 -9.27 15.26 2.99
N LEU A 78 -9.96 16.38 3.24
CA LEU A 78 -9.48 17.50 4.05
C LEU A 78 -8.07 17.97 3.63
N LEU A 79 -7.17 18.22 4.60
CA LEU A 79 -5.84 18.74 4.35
C LEU A 79 -4.99 17.81 3.48
N SER A 80 -5.14 16.50 3.61
CA SER A 80 -4.40 15.55 2.77
C SER A 80 -4.82 15.67 1.30
N ALA A 81 -6.11 15.89 1.02
CA ALA A 81 -6.57 16.10 -0.35
C ALA A 81 -6.09 17.44 -0.91
N LEU A 82 -6.18 18.52 -0.12
CA LEU A 82 -5.71 19.84 -0.53
C LEU A 82 -4.19 19.84 -0.79
N SER A 83 -3.43 19.18 0.08
CA SER A 83 -1.97 19.04 -0.05
C SER A 83 -1.61 18.22 -1.29
N PHE A 84 -2.28 17.07 -1.51
CA PHE A 84 -2.09 16.24 -2.71
C PHE A 84 -2.37 17.01 -4.02
N HIS A 85 -3.40 17.87 -4.03
CA HIS A 85 -3.74 18.71 -5.18
C HIS A 85 -2.95 20.02 -5.26
N LYS A 86 -1.97 20.26 -4.37
CA LYS A 86 -1.15 21.47 -4.30
C LYS A 86 -1.97 22.76 -4.15
N ILE A 87 -3.10 22.68 -3.43
CA ILE A 87 -4.03 23.80 -3.16
C ILE A 87 -3.70 24.46 -1.81
N THR A 88 -2.82 23.86 -1.01
CA THR A 88 -2.36 24.40 0.28
C THR A 88 -0.84 24.29 0.39
N THR A 89 -0.23 25.13 1.23
CA THR A 89 1.18 25.05 1.64
C THR A 89 1.36 24.27 2.95
N GLN A 90 0.26 23.87 3.58
CA GLN A 90 0.30 23.04 4.78
C GLN A 90 0.79 21.63 4.43
N ASN A 91 1.71 21.11 5.26
CA ASN A 91 2.19 19.75 5.17
C ASN A 91 1.64 18.92 6.35
N PRO A 92 0.49 18.25 6.19
CA PRO A 92 -0.13 17.50 7.28
C PRO A 92 0.73 16.29 7.65
N TRP A 93 0.94 16.08 8.95
CA TRP A 93 1.62 14.90 9.48
C TRP A 93 0.70 13.67 9.57
N GLU A 94 -0.61 13.87 9.45
CA GLU A 94 -1.65 12.83 9.42
C GLU A 94 -2.23 12.65 8.02
N ILE A 95 -2.76 11.45 7.75
CA ILE A 95 -3.52 11.16 6.54
C ILE A 95 -5.01 11.13 6.85
N TRP A 96 -5.74 12.06 6.24
CA TRP A 96 -7.19 12.15 6.37
C TRP A 96 -7.87 11.30 5.29
N LEU A 97 -8.64 10.31 5.74
CA LEU A 97 -9.41 9.40 4.88
C LEU A 97 -10.89 9.43 5.27
N ALA A 98 -11.74 9.78 4.32
CA ALA A 98 -13.18 9.60 4.43
C ALA A 98 -13.54 8.15 4.10
N ILE A 99 -14.30 7.49 4.98
CA ILE A 99 -14.79 6.12 4.78
C ILE A 99 -16.33 6.09 4.86
N PRO A 100 -17.01 5.15 4.18
CA PRO A 100 -18.46 5.02 4.30
C PRO A 100 -18.86 4.73 5.75
N GLN A 101 -19.96 5.33 6.22
CA GLN A 101 -20.41 5.31 7.63
C GLN A 101 -20.51 3.90 8.26
N LYS A 102 -20.92 2.90 7.49
CA LYS A 102 -21.04 1.49 7.97
C LYS A 102 -19.77 0.66 7.77
N SER A 103 -18.66 1.28 7.36
CA SER A 103 -17.40 0.58 7.16
C SER A 103 -16.72 0.32 8.50
N ARG A 104 -16.08 -0.84 8.63
CA ARG A 104 -15.20 -1.11 9.75
C ARG A 104 -14.04 -0.12 9.74
N HIS A 105 -13.81 0.56 10.86
CA HIS A 105 -12.64 1.42 11.04
C HIS A 105 -11.36 0.61 10.80
N PRO A 106 -10.40 1.18 10.05
CA PRO A 106 -9.12 0.52 9.88
C PRO A 106 -8.42 0.41 11.23
N GLN A 107 -7.91 -0.77 11.53
CA GLN A 107 -7.10 -1.05 12.71
C GLN A 107 -5.82 -1.70 12.24
N GLU A 108 -4.68 -1.03 12.45
CA GLU A 108 -3.36 -1.55 12.14
C GLU A 108 -2.46 -1.37 13.36
N LYS A 109 -1.71 -2.43 13.70
CA LYS A 109 -0.79 -2.43 14.85
C LYS A 109 0.65 -2.12 14.46
N LEU A 110 0.98 -2.28 13.18
CA LEU A 110 2.36 -2.29 12.70
C LEU A 110 2.88 -0.89 12.36
N LEU A 111 2.04 -0.08 11.69
CA LEU A 111 2.31 1.32 11.39
C LEU A 111 1.05 2.12 11.70
N PRO A 112 1.17 3.30 12.33
CA PRO A 112 0.04 4.20 12.51
C PRO A 112 -0.50 4.59 11.14
N LEU A 113 -1.83 4.64 11.06
CA LEU A 113 -2.58 5.17 9.93
C LEU A 113 -2.94 6.61 10.20
#